data_AF-A0A661S9V3-F1
#
_entry.id   AF-A0A661S9V3-F1
#
_cell.length_a   1.000
_cell.length_b   1.000
_cell.length_c   1.000
_cell.angle_alpha   90.00
_cell.angle_beta   90.00
_cell.angle_gamma   90.00
#
_symmetry.space_group_name_H-M   'P 1'
#
loop_
_entity.id
_entity.type
_entity.pdbx_description
1 polymer ?
#
loop_
_entity_poly.entity_id
_entity_poly.type
_entity_poly.pdbx_seq_one_letter_code
_entity_poly.pdbx_strand_id
1 'polypeptide(L)'
;MSERIDRLKRSSGSAMAKAKTGAGKKGEIRTSPYSSKIIKAGALLSDTKTLLSAWNPSLSVSDNLRRVRRQNLLGKTSRSRAEDILAIFRQRYLAEETVARALATLVKRQCNGNTLERIFYFHAVRADSLLRDVVIELLLPQWSRGAMDVDVREIDSALRKWVEDGKTSGAWSDYTIRRVTLGVLSTLRDFGVLQGAAKKRIAPAYLSLQAFSYIAFYLKQHQPSGSKLLDLDDWKLFFLPREGVERIFLEAHQHGLLEYHVAGSVTRLTFPASTLEEYANVLTQ
;
A
#
# COMPACT_ATOMS: atom_id res chain seq x y z
N MET A 1 -54.95 -25.40 -47.36
CA MET A 1 -53.91 -25.79 -46.37
C MET A 1 -52.99 -24.59 -46.19
N SER A 2 -53.43 -23.49 -45.57
CA SER A 2 -53.57 -23.28 -44.10
C SER A 2 -52.27 -23.61 -43.38
N GLU A 3 -51.49 -22.59 -43.04
CA GLU A 3 -51.53 -21.93 -41.72
C GLU A 3 -50.79 -22.76 -40.66
N ARG A 4 -49.67 -22.23 -40.15
CA ARG A 4 -49.56 -21.65 -38.80
C ARG A 4 -48.81 -22.63 -37.89
N ILE A 5 -47.61 -22.30 -37.44
CA ILE A 5 -47.27 -21.40 -36.31
C ILE A 5 -46.75 -22.28 -35.17
N ASP A 6 -45.72 -21.75 -34.51
CA ASP A 6 -45.26 -22.12 -33.17
C ASP A 6 -44.58 -23.48 -33.05
N ARG A 7 -43.47 -23.67 -32.34
CA ARG A 7 -42.71 -22.93 -31.31
C ARG A 7 -41.52 -23.87 -31.06
N LEU A 8 -40.25 -23.52 -30.90
CA LEU A 8 -39.54 -22.43 -30.24
C LEU A 8 -38.10 -22.49 -30.80
N LYS A 9 -37.53 -21.41 -31.36
CA LYS A 9 -36.68 -20.41 -30.66
C LYS A 9 -35.46 -21.08 -29.99
N ARG A 10 -34.18 -20.81 -30.31
CA ARG A 10 -33.46 -19.63 -30.87
C ARG A 10 -32.11 -20.14 -31.42
N SER A 11 -31.72 -19.85 -32.67
CA SER A 11 -30.95 -18.68 -33.12
C SER A 11 -29.69 -18.35 -32.30
N SER A 12 -28.57 -18.70 -32.90
CA SER A 12 -27.29 -17.98 -33.01
C SER A 12 -27.33 -16.49 -32.62
N GLY A 13 -26.27 -16.03 -31.94
CA GLY A 13 -26.05 -14.60 -31.74
C GLY A 13 -24.91 -14.31 -30.76
N SER A 14 -23.73 -14.04 -31.31
CA SER A 14 -22.64 -13.30 -30.66
C SER A 14 -23.18 -12.09 -29.88
N ALA A 15 -22.78 -11.94 -28.61
CA ALA A 15 -22.67 -10.63 -27.97
C ALA A 15 -21.91 -10.74 -26.64
N MET A 16 -20.95 -9.82 -26.46
CA MET A 16 -20.50 -9.31 -25.18
C MET A 16 -21.60 -9.32 -24.10
N ALA A 17 -21.33 -9.94 -22.95
CA ALA A 17 -22.09 -9.69 -21.73
C ALA A 17 -21.12 -9.61 -20.55
N LYS A 18 -20.54 -8.42 -20.36
CA LYS A 18 -20.81 -7.52 -19.24
C LYS A 18 -20.49 -8.14 -17.88
N ALA A 19 -19.27 -7.83 -17.41
CA ALA A 19 -19.00 -7.70 -15.99
C ALA A 19 -20.10 -6.84 -15.36
N LYS A 20 -20.98 -7.47 -14.58
CA LYS A 20 -21.96 -6.76 -13.77
C LYS A 20 -21.21 -6.08 -12.63
N THR A 21 -20.92 -4.80 -12.81
CA THR A 21 -20.70 -3.82 -11.75
C THR A 21 -21.97 -3.76 -10.90
N GLY A 22 -21.99 -4.54 -9.82
CA GLY A 22 -22.94 -4.32 -8.73
C GLY A 22 -22.54 -3.05 -8.00
N ALA A 23 -23.36 -2.00 -8.15
CA ALA A 23 -23.29 -0.79 -7.36
C ALA A 23 -23.52 -1.14 -5.88
N GLY A 24 -22.42 -1.31 -5.15
CA GLY A 24 -22.41 -1.47 -3.70
C GLY A 24 -22.68 -0.13 -3.02
N LYS A 25 -23.43 -0.16 -1.92
CA LYS A 25 -23.73 0.98 -1.05
C LYS A 25 -22.45 1.73 -0.66
N LYS A 26 -22.49 3.07 -0.73
CA LYS A 26 -21.45 3.99 -0.25
C LYS A 26 -21.07 3.63 1.20
N GLY A 27 -19.87 3.11 1.43
CA GLY A 27 -19.26 3.03 2.76
C GLY A 27 -18.50 1.75 3.10
N GLU A 28 -18.75 0.63 2.42
CA GLU A 28 -18.01 -0.62 2.69
C GLU A 28 -16.82 -0.77 1.74
N ILE A 29 -15.61 -0.63 2.27
CA ILE A 29 -14.39 -1.12 1.60
C ILE A 29 -14.56 -2.63 1.49
N ARG A 30 -14.93 -3.14 0.30
CA ARG A 30 -14.82 -4.58 0.02
C ARG A 30 -13.34 -4.94 0.12
N THR A 31 -12.93 -5.50 1.24
CA THR A 31 -11.58 -6.01 1.44
C THR A 31 -11.34 -7.11 0.41
N SER A 32 -10.37 -6.89 -0.46
CA SER A 32 -9.96 -7.92 -1.41
C SER A 32 -9.45 -9.13 -0.62
N PRO A 33 -9.79 -10.37 -1.04
CA PRO A 33 -9.32 -11.56 -0.35
C PRO A 33 -7.79 -11.57 -0.24
N TYR A 34 -7.26 -12.05 0.89
CA TYR A 34 -5.83 -12.15 1.11
C TYR A 34 -5.18 -13.04 0.05
N SER A 35 -4.04 -12.62 -0.48
CA SER A 35 -3.32 -13.33 -1.54
C SER A 35 -1.97 -13.85 -1.05
N SER A 36 -1.50 -14.96 -1.63
CA SER A 36 -0.19 -15.54 -1.33
C SER A 36 0.96 -14.91 -2.13
N LYS A 37 0.72 -13.80 -2.85
CA LYS A 37 1.71 -13.13 -3.71
C LYS A 37 2.97 -12.69 -2.95
N ILE A 38 2.85 -12.43 -1.65
CA ILE A 38 3.97 -12.09 -0.75
C ILE A 38 5.08 -13.15 -0.77
N ILE A 39 4.76 -14.42 -1.08
CA ILE A 39 5.74 -15.51 -1.23
C ILE A 39 6.73 -15.22 -2.37
N LYS A 40 6.24 -14.61 -3.46
CA LYS A 40 7.03 -14.30 -4.65
C LYS A 40 7.63 -12.89 -4.61
N ALA A 41 6.98 -11.98 -3.90
CA ALA A 41 7.32 -10.57 -3.93
C ALA A 41 7.10 -9.92 -2.56
N GLY A 42 8.18 -9.91 -1.76
CA GLY A 42 8.24 -9.19 -0.49
C GLY A 42 8.34 -7.67 -0.69
N ALA A 43 9.17 -6.95 0.06
CA ALA A 43 9.22 -5.48 -0.04
C ALA A 43 9.77 -4.95 -1.38
N LEU A 44 10.77 -5.64 -1.96
CA LEU A 44 11.39 -5.30 -3.25
C LEU A 44 11.91 -3.84 -3.33
N LEU A 45 12.47 -3.33 -2.23
CA LEU A 45 12.88 -1.92 -2.12
C LEU A 45 13.92 -1.51 -3.17
N SER A 46 14.96 -2.30 -3.38
CA SER A 46 16.01 -2.01 -4.37
C SER A 46 15.48 -2.00 -5.80
N ASP A 47 14.68 -2.98 -6.16
CA ASP A 47 14.02 -3.07 -7.48
C ASP A 47 13.06 -1.89 -7.67
N THR A 48 12.26 -1.54 -6.65
CA THR A 48 11.34 -0.40 -6.65
C THR A 48 12.07 0.93 -6.86
N LYS A 49 13.18 1.16 -6.13
CA LYS A 49 14.04 2.34 -6.32
C LYS A 49 14.63 2.38 -7.73
N THR A 50 15.07 1.24 -8.27
CA THR A 50 15.61 1.15 -9.63
C THR A 50 14.57 1.53 -10.68
N LEU A 51 13.35 1.00 -10.55
CA LEU A 51 12.23 1.28 -11.46
C LEU A 51 11.81 2.76 -11.40
N LEU A 52 11.73 3.35 -10.21
CA LEU A 52 11.34 4.75 -10.02
C LEU A 52 12.43 5.73 -10.46
N SER A 53 13.72 5.38 -10.28
CA SER A 53 14.85 6.16 -10.81
C SER A 53 14.78 6.25 -12.33
N ALA A 54 14.40 5.15 -12.99
CA ALA A 54 14.18 5.09 -14.42
C ALA A 54 12.78 5.57 -14.87
N TRP A 55 11.91 6.04 -13.99
CA TRP A 55 10.57 6.43 -14.39
C TRP A 55 10.58 7.70 -15.25
N ASN A 56 9.89 7.71 -16.39
CA ASN A 56 9.75 8.92 -17.20
C ASN A 56 8.32 9.49 -17.05
N PRO A 57 8.15 10.67 -16.44
CA PRO A 57 6.83 11.28 -16.25
C PRO A 57 6.17 11.72 -17.57
N SER A 58 6.92 11.85 -18.67
CA SER A 58 6.36 12.17 -19.99
C SER A 58 5.72 10.97 -20.70
N LEU A 59 5.84 9.76 -20.13
CA LEU A 59 5.33 8.53 -20.72
C LEU A 59 4.17 7.98 -19.89
N SER A 60 3.25 7.27 -20.56
CA SER A 60 2.20 6.53 -19.87
C SER A 60 2.79 5.44 -18.96
N VAL A 61 2.01 4.97 -17.97
CA VAL A 61 2.38 3.82 -17.13
C VAL A 61 2.75 2.60 -17.99
N SER A 62 1.96 2.32 -19.03
CA SER A 62 2.16 1.18 -19.92
C SER A 62 3.46 1.31 -20.72
N ASP A 63 3.79 2.52 -21.19
CA ASP A 63 5.01 2.75 -21.98
C ASP A 63 6.26 2.72 -21.10
N ASN A 64 6.18 3.24 -19.87
CA ASN A 64 7.25 3.06 -18.87
C ASN A 64 7.52 1.57 -18.61
N LEU A 65 6.49 0.77 -18.36
CA LEU A 65 6.65 -0.67 -18.13
C LEU A 65 7.19 -1.41 -19.37
N ARG A 66 6.76 -1.02 -20.57
CA ARG A 66 7.31 -1.56 -21.83
C ARG A 66 8.79 -1.23 -21.98
N ARG A 67 9.19 0.00 -21.66
CA ARG A 67 10.59 0.46 -21.69
C ARG A 67 11.45 -0.32 -20.71
N VAL A 68 11.00 -0.47 -19.46
CA VAL A 68 11.68 -1.27 -18.43
C VAL A 68 11.95 -2.69 -18.91
N ARG A 69 10.95 -3.34 -19.54
CA ARG A 69 11.09 -4.69 -20.10
C ARG A 69 12.09 -4.72 -21.26
N ARG A 70 11.97 -3.81 -22.23
CA ARG A 70 12.82 -3.77 -23.43
C ARG A 70 14.28 -3.51 -23.10
N GLN A 71 14.55 -2.66 -22.11
CA GLN A 71 15.91 -2.26 -21.73
C GLN A 71 16.48 -3.13 -20.59
N ASN A 72 15.76 -4.17 -20.14
CA ASN A 72 16.14 -5.03 -19.02
C ASN A 72 16.61 -4.25 -17.77
N LEU A 73 15.90 -3.19 -17.40
CA LEU A 73 16.36 -2.25 -16.35
C LEU A 73 16.43 -2.88 -14.95
N LEU A 74 15.77 -4.01 -14.73
CA LEU A 74 15.84 -4.77 -13.47
C LEU A 74 17.06 -5.69 -13.40
N GLY A 75 17.77 -5.93 -14.51
CA GLY A 75 18.96 -6.78 -14.57
C GLY A 75 18.71 -8.23 -14.12
N LYS A 76 17.47 -8.74 -14.19
CA LYS A 76 17.15 -10.10 -13.73
C LYS A 76 17.42 -11.11 -14.85
N THR A 77 18.12 -12.18 -14.51
CA THR A 77 18.37 -13.30 -15.42
C THR A 77 17.08 -14.06 -15.78
N SER A 78 16.12 -14.11 -14.85
CA SER A 78 14.84 -14.79 -15.06
C SER A 78 13.74 -13.81 -15.50
N ARG A 79 13.16 -14.08 -16.68
CA ARG A 79 12.01 -13.32 -17.19
C ARG A 79 10.78 -13.46 -16.30
N SER A 80 10.48 -14.65 -15.79
CA SER A 80 9.35 -14.85 -14.88
C SER A 80 9.53 -14.05 -13.58
N ARG A 81 10.75 -13.98 -13.06
CA ARG A 81 11.07 -13.16 -11.88
C ARG A 81 10.87 -11.67 -12.15
N ALA A 82 11.29 -11.18 -13.31
CA ALA A 82 11.05 -9.79 -13.70
C ALA A 82 9.54 -9.49 -13.80
N GLU A 83 8.75 -10.40 -14.39
CA GLU A 83 7.30 -10.24 -14.48
C GLU A 83 6.62 -10.24 -13.09
N ASP A 84 7.04 -11.11 -12.17
CA ASP A 84 6.54 -11.10 -10.79
C ASP A 84 6.82 -9.76 -10.07
N ILE A 85 8.03 -9.19 -10.27
CA ILE A 85 8.42 -7.89 -9.71
C ILE A 85 7.55 -6.78 -10.31
N LEU A 86 7.39 -6.74 -11.64
CA LEU A 86 6.61 -5.70 -12.32
C LEU A 86 5.13 -5.76 -11.96
N ALA A 87 4.57 -6.95 -11.79
CA ALA A 87 3.18 -7.13 -11.37
C ALA A 87 2.93 -6.50 -9.98
N ILE A 88 3.86 -6.71 -9.04
CA ILE A 88 3.73 -6.21 -7.66
C ILE A 88 4.07 -4.73 -7.57
N PHE A 89 5.08 -4.27 -8.30
CA PHE A 89 5.36 -2.85 -8.44
C PHE A 89 4.15 -2.09 -8.99
N ARG A 90 3.50 -2.63 -10.03
CA ARG A 90 2.26 -2.07 -10.59
C ARG A 90 1.14 -2.03 -9.57
N GLN A 91 0.91 -3.15 -8.86
CA GLN A 91 -0.14 -3.25 -7.84
C GLN A 91 0.05 -2.20 -6.72
N ARG A 92 1.28 -2.00 -6.26
CA ARG A 92 1.55 -1.14 -5.09
C ARG A 92 1.69 0.34 -5.40
N TYR A 93 2.24 0.71 -6.56
CA TYR A 93 2.72 2.07 -6.78
C TYR A 93 2.17 2.75 -8.03
N LEU A 94 1.48 2.02 -8.91
CA LEU A 94 1.03 2.53 -10.22
C LEU A 94 -0.50 2.57 -10.35
N ALA A 95 -1.25 2.38 -9.26
CA ALA A 95 -2.70 2.51 -9.25
C ALA A 95 -3.15 3.96 -9.50
N GLU A 96 -2.39 4.92 -8.96
CA GLU A 96 -2.59 6.35 -9.15
C GLU A 96 -1.37 6.97 -9.83
N GLU A 97 -1.60 7.70 -10.91
CA GLU A 97 -0.50 8.30 -11.68
C GLU A 97 0.23 9.40 -10.87
N THR A 98 -0.50 10.17 -10.06
CA THR A 98 0.04 11.18 -9.14
C THR A 98 1.01 10.57 -8.13
N VAL A 99 0.68 9.39 -7.60
CA VAL A 99 1.57 8.62 -6.70
C VAL A 99 2.82 8.20 -7.44
N ALA A 100 2.70 7.59 -8.62
CA ALA A 100 3.86 7.15 -9.40
C ALA A 100 4.85 8.29 -9.71
N ARG A 101 4.32 9.46 -10.12
CA ARG A 101 5.14 10.66 -10.39
C ARG A 101 5.82 11.18 -9.12
N ALA A 102 5.09 11.31 -8.02
CA ALA A 102 5.66 11.78 -6.76
C ALA A 102 6.75 10.85 -6.23
N LEU A 103 6.52 9.52 -6.26
CA LEU A 103 7.52 8.54 -5.85
C LEU A 103 8.76 8.57 -6.75
N ALA A 104 8.60 8.76 -8.06
CA ALA A 104 9.71 8.94 -8.98
C ALA A 104 10.53 10.19 -8.65
N THR A 105 9.87 11.31 -8.33
CA THR A 105 10.51 12.55 -7.89
C THR A 105 11.32 12.35 -6.61
N LEU A 106 10.72 11.78 -5.56
CA LEU A 106 11.41 11.52 -4.29
C LEU A 106 12.64 10.62 -4.46
N VAL A 107 12.54 9.58 -5.29
CA VAL A 107 13.67 8.67 -5.56
C VAL A 107 14.79 9.36 -6.33
N LYS A 108 14.47 10.11 -7.39
CA LYS A 108 15.48 10.81 -8.20
C LYS A 108 16.20 11.92 -7.44
N ARG A 109 15.51 12.57 -6.50
CA ARG A 109 16.07 13.59 -5.61
C ARG A 109 16.86 13.00 -4.44
N GLN A 110 16.95 11.67 -4.35
CA GLN A 110 17.70 10.95 -3.30
C GLN A 110 17.27 11.35 -1.88
N CYS A 111 15.97 11.27 -1.58
CA CYS A 111 15.50 11.40 -0.20
C CYS A 111 16.33 10.47 0.73
N ASN A 112 17.04 11.08 1.68
CA ASN A 112 17.91 10.38 2.61
C ASN A 112 17.11 9.71 3.75
N GLY A 113 17.75 8.75 4.42
CA GLY A 113 17.20 8.09 5.60
C GLY A 113 16.08 7.09 5.28
N ASN A 114 15.21 6.85 6.27
CA ASN A 114 14.10 5.89 6.18
C ASN A 114 12.80 6.47 5.56
N THR A 115 12.84 7.73 5.12
CA THR A 115 11.67 8.45 4.59
C THR A 115 11.02 7.71 3.40
N LEU A 116 11.83 7.28 2.44
CA LEU A 116 11.35 6.56 1.26
C LEU A 116 10.76 5.21 1.63
N GLU A 117 11.40 4.47 2.54
CA GLU A 117 10.93 3.17 2.99
C GLU A 117 9.57 3.27 3.68
N ARG A 118 9.34 4.32 4.49
CA ARG A 118 8.04 4.57 5.13
C ARG A 118 6.95 4.94 4.14
N ILE A 119 7.27 5.74 3.12
CA ILE A 119 6.33 6.08 2.05
C ILE A 119 6.01 4.85 1.17
N PHE A 120 7.01 4.04 0.84
CA PHE A 120 6.81 2.79 0.10
C PHE A 120 6.01 1.77 0.89
N TYR A 121 6.26 1.69 2.20
CA TYR A 121 5.48 0.86 3.10
C TYR A 121 4.01 1.28 3.11
N PHE A 122 3.71 2.57 3.28
CA PHE A 122 2.36 3.13 3.26
C PHE A 122 1.57 2.70 2.02
N HIS A 123 2.13 2.89 0.83
CA HIS A 123 1.46 2.49 -0.41
C HIS A 123 1.38 0.97 -0.57
N ALA A 124 2.38 0.23 -0.10
CA ALA A 124 2.37 -1.23 -0.15
C ALA A 124 1.24 -1.85 0.68
N VAL A 125 1.02 -1.40 1.91
CA VAL A 125 -0.05 -1.93 2.78
C VAL A 125 -1.44 -1.51 2.31
N ARG A 126 -1.59 -0.34 1.69
CA ARG A 126 -2.87 0.06 1.08
C ARG A 126 -3.24 -0.82 -0.12
N ALA A 127 -2.24 -1.37 -0.81
CA ALA A 127 -2.43 -2.29 -1.93
C ALA A 127 -2.45 -3.77 -1.54
N ASP A 128 -2.21 -4.11 -0.27
CA ASP A 128 -2.10 -5.48 0.24
C ASP A 128 -2.79 -5.62 1.60
N SER A 129 -4.05 -6.06 1.57
CA SER A 129 -4.91 -6.21 2.75
C SER A 129 -4.32 -7.18 3.79
N LEU A 130 -3.63 -8.24 3.34
CA LEU A 130 -2.97 -9.16 4.27
C LEU A 130 -1.88 -8.44 5.07
N LEU A 131 -1.02 -7.68 4.37
CA LEU A 131 0.07 -6.97 5.03
C LEU A 131 -0.46 -5.90 5.99
N ARG A 132 -1.52 -5.19 5.60
CA ARG A 132 -2.23 -4.22 6.44
C ARG A 132 -2.81 -4.87 7.70
N ASP A 133 -3.56 -5.95 7.54
CA ASP A 133 -4.31 -6.54 8.65
C ASP A 133 -3.37 -7.30 9.61
N VAL A 134 -2.24 -7.86 9.15
CA VAL A 134 -1.21 -8.34 10.09
C VAL A 134 -0.68 -7.23 10.98
N VAL A 135 -0.49 -6.01 10.45
CA VAL A 135 -0.03 -4.88 11.26
C VAL A 135 -1.12 -4.42 12.22
N ILE A 136 -2.35 -4.22 11.73
CA ILE A 136 -3.45 -3.64 12.50
C ILE A 136 -4.07 -4.63 13.50
N GLU A 137 -4.33 -5.87 13.08
CA GLU A 137 -5.04 -6.86 13.91
C GLU A 137 -4.08 -7.65 14.82
N LEU A 138 -2.80 -7.81 14.46
CA LEU A 138 -1.86 -8.65 15.21
C LEU A 138 -0.75 -7.85 15.90
N LEU A 139 -0.02 -7.01 15.17
CA LEU A 139 1.15 -6.31 15.72
C LEU A 139 0.77 -5.11 16.59
N LEU A 140 -0.20 -4.31 16.18
CA LEU A 140 -0.64 -3.14 16.94
C LEU A 140 -1.14 -3.51 18.34
N PRO A 141 -2.02 -4.52 18.54
CA PRO A 141 -2.40 -4.93 19.89
C PRO A 141 -1.23 -5.42 20.74
N GLN A 142 -0.25 -6.12 20.15
CA GLN A 142 0.96 -6.53 20.86
C GLN A 142 1.79 -5.32 21.30
N TRP A 143 2.03 -4.39 20.38
CA TRP A 143 2.76 -3.16 20.64
C TRP A 143 2.11 -2.32 21.73
N SER A 144 0.78 -2.15 21.71
CA SER A 144 0.03 -1.42 22.73
C SER A 144 0.11 -2.03 24.14
N ARG A 145 0.44 -3.32 24.25
CA ARG A 145 0.71 -4.01 25.54
C ARG A 145 2.18 -3.98 25.96
N GLY A 146 3.05 -3.32 25.18
CA GLY A 146 4.50 -3.32 25.42
C GLY A 146 5.21 -4.61 24.99
N ALA A 147 4.51 -5.55 24.35
CA ALA A 147 5.11 -6.78 23.84
C ALA A 147 5.79 -6.51 22.49
N MET A 148 7.12 -6.42 22.51
CA MET A 148 7.91 -6.11 21.31
C MET A 148 8.37 -7.36 20.57
N ASP A 149 8.48 -8.51 21.23
CA ASP A 149 8.92 -9.74 20.58
C ASP A 149 7.77 -10.37 19.79
N VAL A 150 8.05 -10.77 18.55
CA VAL A 150 7.03 -11.35 17.65
C VAL A 150 7.26 -12.86 17.53
N ASP A 151 6.32 -13.66 18.07
CA ASP A 151 6.33 -15.11 17.87
C ASP A 151 5.74 -15.47 16.50
N VAL A 152 6.54 -16.14 15.68
CA VAL A 152 6.14 -16.62 14.35
C VAL A 152 4.92 -17.55 14.43
N ARG A 153 4.79 -18.33 15.51
CA ARG A 153 3.70 -19.28 15.72
C ARG A 153 2.36 -18.57 15.90
N GLU A 154 2.34 -17.44 16.58
CA GLU A 154 1.11 -16.66 16.77
C GLU A 154 0.62 -16.08 15.43
N ILE A 155 1.55 -15.58 14.61
CA ILE A 155 1.21 -15.10 13.26
C ILE A 155 0.73 -16.26 12.38
N ASP A 156 1.39 -17.42 12.43
CA ASP A 156 0.97 -18.62 11.68
C ASP A 156 -0.44 -19.07 12.07
N SER A 157 -0.73 -19.16 13.37
CA SER A 157 -2.05 -19.50 13.90
C SER A 157 -3.13 -18.51 13.50
N ALA A 158 -2.83 -17.21 13.52
CA ALA A 158 -3.77 -16.18 13.06
C ALA A 158 -4.08 -16.31 11.55
N LEU A 159 -3.06 -16.57 10.73
CA LEU A 159 -3.25 -16.79 9.29
C LEU A 159 -4.06 -18.06 8.99
N ARG A 160 -3.86 -19.15 9.76
CA ARG A 160 -4.70 -20.36 9.68
C ARG A 160 -6.16 -20.04 9.95
N LYS A 161 -6.43 -19.32 11.03
CA LYS A 161 -7.78 -18.88 11.36
C LYS A 161 -8.39 -18.03 10.24
N TRP A 162 -7.64 -17.09 9.67
CA TRP A 162 -8.14 -16.29 8.53
C TRP A 162 -8.42 -17.12 7.27
N VAL A 163 -7.69 -18.21 7.03
CA VAL A 163 -7.99 -19.17 5.96
C VAL A 163 -9.30 -19.91 6.27
N GLU A 164 -9.48 -20.39 7.50
CA GLU A 164 -10.70 -21.07 7.97
C GLU A 164 -11.92 -20.14 7.89
N ASP A 165 -11.75 -18.87 8.22
CA ASP A 165 -12.76 -17.81 8.12
C ASP A 165 -13.07 -17.39 6.66
N GLY A 166 -12.38 -17.97 5.67
CA GLY A 166 -12.60 -17.69 4.25
C GLY A 166 -12.11 -16.31 3.78
N LYS A 167 -11.19 -15.65 4.51
CA LYS A 167 -10.66 -14.33 4.15
C LYS A 167 -9.66 -14.36 2.98
N THR A 168 -9.21 -15.54 2.55
CA THR A 168 -8.17 -15.70 1.51
C THR A 168 -8.77 -15.93 0.12
N SER A 169 -7.98 -15.67 -0.93
CA SER A 169 -8.39 -15.89 -2.33
C SER A 169 -8.55 -17.38 -2.73
N GLY A 170 -8.46 -18.30 -1.76
CA GLY A 170 -8.52 -19.75 -1.92
C GLY A 170 -7.99 -20.47 -0.68
N ALA A 171 -8.26 -21.78 -0.57
CA ALA A 171 -7.72 -22.61 0.50
C ALA A 171 -6.18 -22.69 0.40
N TRP A 172 -5.48 -22.28 1.45
CA TRP A 172 -4.03 -22.40 1.54
C TRP A 172 -3.66 -23.69 2.29
N SER A 173 -2.73 -24.46 1.73
CA SER A 173 -2.12 -25.58 2.45
C SER A 173 -1.24 -25.08 3.60
N ASP A 174 -0.95 -25.94 4.57
CA ASP A 174 -0.02 -25.65 5.68
C ASP A 174 1.33 -25.12 5.20
N TYR A 175 1.84 -25.70 4.11
CA TYR A 175 3.06 -25.24 3.47
C TYR A 175 2.93 -23.81 2.95
N THR A 176 1.81 -23.48 2.31
CA THR A 176 1.54 -22.13 1.80
C THR A 176 1.42 -21.14 2.94
N ILE A 177 0.65 -21.47 3.98
CA ILE A 177 0.49 -20.62 5.18
C ILE A 177 1.85 -20.30 5.78
N ARG A 178 2.69 -21.31 6.03
CA ARG A 178 4.02 -21.11 6.59
C ARG A 178 4.88 -20.19 5.72
N ARG A 179 4.81 -20.34 4.38
CA ARG A 179 5.55 -19.48 3.44
C ARG A 179 5.01 -18.05 3.44
N VAL A 180 3.70 -17.85 3.55
CA VAL A 180 3.08 -16.53 3.69
C VAL A 180 3.51 -15.88 5.02
N THR A 181 3.43 -16.60 6.14
CA THR A 181 3.87 -16.15 7.47
C THR A 181 5.28 -15.59 7.43
N LEU A 182 6.23 -16.38 6.90
CA LEU A 182 7.63 -15.96 6.78
C LEU A 182 7.79 -14.78 5.81
N GLY A 183 7.08 -14.79 4.68
CA GLY A 183 7.10 -13.72 3.69
C GLY A 183 6.61 -12.37 4.22
N VAL A 184 5.53 -12.38 5.00
CA VAL A 184 5.00 -11.19 5.69
C VAL A 184 6.03 -10.65 6.68
N LEU A 185 6.57 -11.51 7.56
CA LEU A 185 7.55 -11.09 8.56
C LEU A 185 8.85 -10.56 7.96
N SER A 186 9.34 -11.15 6.86
CA SER A 186 10.49 -10.61 6.14
C SER A 186 10.17 -9.28 5.47
N THR A 187 8.97 -9.14 4.90
CA THR A 187 8.55 -7.91 4.21
C THR A 187 8.39 -6.75 5.19
N LEU A 188 7.75 -6.98 6.34
CA LEU A 188 7.62 -5.98 7.39
C LEU A 188 8.96 -5.60 8.00
N ARG A 189 9.91 -6.55 8.09
CA ARG A 189 11.30 -6.22 8.45
C ARG A 189 11.95 -5.31 7.42
N ASP A 190 11.85 -5.66 6.13
CA ASP A 190 12.48 -4.88 5.07
C ASP A 190 11.91 -3.45 4.98
N PHE A 191 10.62 -3.28 5.31
CA PHE A 191 9.99 -1.96 5.47
C PHE A 191 10.30 -1.25 6.81
N GLY A 192 11.08 -1.88 7.70
CA GLY A 192 11.47 -1.33 9.00
C GLY A 192 10.35 -1.28 10.04
N VAL A 193 9.25 -2.00 9.83
CA VAL A 193 8.17 -2.18 10.85
C VAL A 193 8.61 -3.20 11.89
N LEU A 194 9.34 -4.22 11.44
CA LEU A 194 10.02 -5.20 12.30
C LEU A 194 11.53 -5.03 12.20
N GLN A 195 12.25 -5.56 13.18
CA GLN A 195 13.69 -5.68 13.19
C GLN A 195 14.13 -7.09 13.60
N GLY A 196 15.40 -7.41 13.38
CA GLY A 196 15.99 -8.71 13.68
C GLY A 196 15.94 -9.72 12.52
N ALA A 197 16.79 -10.74 12.61
CA ALA A 197 16.95 -11.78 11.59
C ALA A 197 16.13 -13.03 11.92
N ALA A 198 16.59 -13.87 12.85
CA ALA A 198 15.89 -15.09 13.27
C ALA A 198 14.74 -14.78 14.24
N LYS A 199 15.02 -13.96 15.27
CA LYS A 199 14.03 -13.44 16.21
C LYS A 199 13.56 -12.08 15.72
N LYS A 200 12.26 -11.94 15.48
CA LYS A 200 11.64 -10.67 15.05
C LYS A 200 11.17 -9.90 16.26
N ARG A 201 11.35 -8.59 16.21
CA ARG A 201 10.80 -7.63 17.18
C ARG A 201 10.12 -6.50 16.45
N ILE A 202 9.07 -5.92 17.03
CA ILE A 202 8.48 -4.67 16.57
C ILE A 202 9.56 -3.58 16.70
N ALA A 203 9.81 -2.87 15.59
CA ALA A 203 10.77 -1.79 15.58
C ALA A 203 10.18 -0.55 16.29
N PRO A 204 11.03 0.33 16.86
CA PRO A 204 10.56 1.61 17.35
C PRO A 204 9.74 2.34 16.29
N ALA A 205 8.56 2.85 16.70
CA ALA A 205 7.67 3.60 15.84
C ALA A 205 8.33 4.95 15.49
N TYR A 206 8.99 5.00 14.34
CA TYR A 206 9.59 6.22 13.82
C TYR A 206 9.06 6.50 12.41
N LEU A 207 8.48 7.68 12.26
CA LEU A 207 8.03 8.24 11.00
C LEU A 207 8.64 9.65 10.89
N SER A 208 9.54 9.86 9.92
CA SER A 208 10.15 11.16 9.70
C SER A 208 9.10 12.22 9.34
N LEU A 209 9.39 13.49 9.63
CA LEU A 209 8.50 14.60 9.27
C LEU A 209 8.19 14.59 7.78
N GLN A 210 9.18 14.34 6.92
CA GLN A 210 8.96 14.31 5.48
C GLN A 210 8.02 13.17 5.06
N ALA A 211 8.18 11.97 5.62
CA ALA A 211 7.30 10.85 5.32
C ALA A 211 5.89 11.09 5.85
N PHE A 212 5.76 11.59 7.09
CA PHE A 212 4.48 11.97 7.67
C PHE A 212 3.77 13.01 6.81
N SER A 213 4.45 14.10 6.48
CA SER A 213 3.95 15.18 5.66
C SER A 213 3.46 14.69 4.30
N TYR A 214 4.26 13.87 3.60
CA TYR A 214 3.84 13.24 2.34
C TYR A 214 2.54 12.47 2.50
N ILE A 215 2.47 11.59 3.51
CA ILE A 215 1.30 10.73 3.77
C ILE A 215 0.09 11.59 4.14
N ALA A 216 0.26 12.61 4.98
CA ALA A 216 -0.78 13.54 5.37
C ALA A 216 -1.37 14.27 4.15
N PHE A 217 -0.51 14.74 3.24
CA PHE A 217 -0.97 15.39 2.02
C PHE A 217 -1.72 14.43 1.10
N TYR A 218 -1.21 13.21 0.92
CA TYR A 218 -1.89 12.16 0.17
C TYR A 218 -3.27 11.85 0.77
N LEU A 219 -3.36 11.66 2.09
CA LEU A 219 -4.62 11.38 2.79
C LEU A 219 -5.58 12.57 2.71
N LYS A 220 -5.09 13.81 2.77
CA LYS A 220 -5.88 15.04 2.63
C LYS A 220 -6.60 15.15 1.30
N GLN A 221 -5.99 14.63 0.22
CA GLN A 221 -6.62 14.56 -1.10
C GLN A 221 -7.84 13.60 -1.12
N HIS A 222 -7.88 12.62 -0.21
CA HIS A 222 -8.95 11.62 -0.10
C HIS A 222 -9.94 11.92 1.04
N GLN A 223 -9.48 12.63 2.08
CA GLN A 223 -10.26 13.07 3.22
C GLN A 223 -10.06 14.59 3.42
N PRO A 224 -10.96 15.43 2.90
CA PRO A 224 -10.80 16.88 2.97
C PRO A 224 -11.04 17.47 4.36
N SER A 225 -11.64 16.75 5.30
CA SER A 225 -11.82 17.23 6.67
C SER A 225 -10.54 17.08 7.49
N GLY A 226 -10.00 18.19 8.00
CA GLY A 226 -8.78 18.19 8.81
C GLY A 226 -8.94 17.41 10.13
N SER A 227 -10.10 17.50 10.77
CA SER A 227 -10.39 16.77 12.00
C SER A 227 -10.48 15.27 11.76
N LYS A 228 -11.24 14.83 10.74
CA LYS A 228 -11.33 13.41 10.37
C LYS A 228 -10.00 12.82 9.92
N LEU A 229 -9.08 13.65 9.42
CA LEU A 229 -7.77 13.20 8.97
C LEU A 229 -6.92 12.70 10.15
N LEU A 230 -7.05 13.30 11.35
CA LEU A 230 -6.38 12.87 12.57
C LEU A 230 -6.83 11.47 13.03
N ASP A 231 -8.07 11.11 12.71
CA ASP A 231 -8.73 9.89 13.17
C ASP A 231 -8.62 8.72 12.16
N LEU A 232 -7.85 8.89 11.08
CA LEU A 232 -7.70 7.84 10.06
C LEU A 232 -6.93 6.63 10.59
N ASP A 233 -7.45 5.44 10.30
CA ASP A 233 -6.81 4.17 10.64
C ASP A 233 -5.43 3.98 9.99
N ASP A 234 -5.15 4.70 8.90
CA ASP A 234 -3.84 4.69 8.24
C ASP A 234 -2.70 5.05 9.20
N TRP A 235 -2.95 5.88 10.22
CA TRP A 235 -1.93 6.22 11.23
C TRP A 235 -1.54 5.05 12.12
N LYS A 236 -2.46 4.08 12.31
CA LYS A 236 -2.21 2.87 13.09
C LYS A 236 -1.15 1.97 12.45
N LEU A 237 -0.93 2.08 11.13
CA LEU A 237 0.15 1.39 10.41
C LEU A 237 1.54 1.78 10.91
N PHE A 238 1.65 2.96 11.53
CA PHE A 238 2.88 3.48 12.11
C PHE A 238 2.88 3.40 13.64
N PHE A 239 1.92 2.68 14.22
CA PHE A 239 1.67 2.63 15.67
C PHE A 239 1.46 4.03 16.29
N LEU A 240 0.94 4.98 15.51
CA LEU A 240 0.69 6.34 15.98
C LEU A 240 -0.74 6.44 16.53
N PRO A 241 -0.92 6.73 17.82
CA PRO A 241 -2.21 7.15 18.35
C PRO A 241 -2.54 8.56 17.86
N ARG A 242 -3.80 8.98 18.01
CA ARG A 242 -4.30 10.28 17.55
C ARG A 242 -3.46 11.45 18.08
N GLU A 243 -3.07 11.41 19.35
CA GLU A 243 -2.25 12.42 20.01
C GLU A 243 -0.84 12.48 19.40
N GLY A 244 -0.30 11.33 19.01
CA GLY A 244 0.97 11.23 18.30
C GLY A 244 0.88 11.87 16.91
N VAL A 245 -0.21 11.63 16.18
CA VAL A 245 -0.47 12.25 14.88
C VAL A 245 -0.57 13.78 15.01
N GLU A 246 -1.33 14.27 15.99
CA GLU A 246 -1.49 15.71 16.28
C GLU A 246 -0.15 16.37 16.63
N ARG A 247 0.69 15.71 17.44
CA ARG A 247 2.04 16.19 17.75
C ARG A 247 2.90 16.33 16.50
N ILE A 248 2.88 15.35 15.60
CA ILE A 248 3.68 15.40 14.36
C ILE A 248 3.11 16.47 13.40
N PHE A 249 1.80 16.72 13.38
CA PHE A 249 1.23 17.87 12.65
C PHE A 249 1.76 19.21 13.16
N LEU A 250 1.80 19.41 14.47
CA LEU A 250 2.36 20.61 15.08
C LEU A 250 3.84 20.78 14.75
N GLU A 251 4.61 19.69 14.79
CA GLU A 251 6.04 19.70 14.44
C GLU A 251 6.23 20.01 12.93
N ALA A 252 5.49 19.35 12.05
CA ALA A 252 5.51 19.63 10.61
C ALA A 252 5.11 21.08 10.29
N HIS A 253 4.21 21.67 11.07
CA HIS A 253 3.86 23.09 10.98
C HIS A 253 5.03 24.01 11.35
N GLN A 254 5.72 23.73 12.46
CA GLN A 254 6.90 24.50 12.88
C GLN A 254 8.04 24.42 11.85
N HIS A 255 8.15 23.31 11.14
CA HIS A 255 9.12 23.11 10.06
C HIS A 255 8.66 23.66 8.69
N GLY A 256 7.50 24.32 8.61
CA GLY A 256 6.98 24.91 7.37
C GLY A 256 6.58 23.89 6.30
N LEU A 257 6.41 22.61 6.66
CA LEU A 257 6.01 21.56 5.72
C LEU A 257 4.50 21.61 5.42
N LEU A 258 3.72 22.21 6.31
CA LEU A 258 2.28 22.41 6.22
C LEU A 258 1.84 23.54 7.17
N GLU A 259 0.60 24.00 7.03
CA GLU A 259 -0.05 24.89 7.99
C GLU A 259 -1.13 24.13 8.74
N TYR A 260 -1.03 24.09 10.07
CA TYR A 260 -1.97 23.40 10.94
C TYR A 260 -2.51 24.36 12.01
N HIS A 261 -3.81 24.65 11.94
CA HIS A 261 -4.50 25.51 12.90
C HIS A 261 -5.74 24.82 13.45
N VAL A 262 -5.91 24.88 14.78
CA VAL A 262 -7.06 24.34 15.49
C VAL A 262 -7.77 25.46 16.22
N ALA A 263 -9.08 25.60 15.96
CA ALA A 263 -9.96 26.52 16.67
C ALA A 263 -11.24 25.78 17.06
N GLY A 264 -11.33 25.36 18.33
CA GLY A 264 -12.43 24.51 18.81
C GLY A 264 -12.48 23.18 18.03
N SER A 265 -13.61 22.92 17.36
CA SER A 265 -13.81 21.72 16.52
C SER A 265 -13.30 21.88 15.08
N VAL A 266 -12.85 23.07 14.70
CA VAL A 266 -12.40 23.37 13.34
C VAL A 266 -10.89 23.17 13.23
N THR A 267 -10.50 22.23 12.39
CA THR A 267 -9.10 22.01 11.99
C THR A 267 -8.88 22.50 10.56
N ARG A 268 -8.05 23.52 10.39
CA ARG A 268 -7.58 23.99 9.08
C ARG A 268 -6.19 23.40 8.83
N LEU A 269 -6.09 22.67 7.71
CA LEU A 269 -4.86 22.03 7.27
C LEU A 269 -4.61 22.41 5.81
N THR A 270 -3.52 23.13 5.56
CA THR A 270 -3.10 23.62 4.25
C THR A 270 -1.68 23.16 3.95
N PHE A 271 -1.38 22.89 2.68
CA PHE A 271 -0.07 22.43 2.23
C PHE A 271 0.49 23.41 1.18
N PRO A 272 1.82 23.55 1.07
CA PRO A 272 2.48 24.49 0.13
C PRO A 272 2.47 24.02 -1.33
N ALA A 273 1.70 22.99 -1.67
CA ALA A 273 1.65 22.38 -2.99
C ALA A 273 0.23 21.94 -3.35
N SER A 274 -0.07 21.90 -4.65
CA SER A 274 -1.39 21.50 -5.17
C SER A 274 -1.40 20.05 -5.62
N THR A 275 -0.25 19.54 -6.08
CA THR A 275 -0.09 18.16 -6.55
C THR A 275 0.91 17.37 -5.71
N LEU A 276 0.76 16.04 -5.69
CA LEU A 276 1.64 15.15 -4.93
C LEU A 276 3.09 15.21 -5.44
N GLU A 277 3.26 15.47 -6.74
CA GLU A 277 4.55 15.64 -7.40
C GLU A 277 5.23 16.98 -7.04
N GLU A 278 4.47 18.08 -7.02
CA GLU A 278 4.96 19.36 -6.49
C GLU A 278 5.40 19.23 -5.04
N TYR A 279 4.57 18.58 -4.22
CA TYR A 279 4.88 18.40 -2.81
C TYR A 279 6.12 17.52 -2.59
N ALA A 280 6.29 16.48 -3.40
CA ALA A 280 7.51 15.69 -3.40
C ALA A 280 8.77 16.53 -3.68
N ASN A 281 8.69 17.57 -4.52
CA ASN A 281 9.80 18.50 -4.70
C ASN A 281 10.05 19.34 -3.44
N VAL A 282 9.00 19.87 -2.79
CA VAL A 282 9.12 20.62 -1.52
C VAL A 282 9.81 19.79 -0.44
N LEU A 283 9.46 18.51 -0.30
CA LEU A 283 10.04 17.61 0.70
C LEU A 283 11.51 17.23 0.45
N THR A 284 12.05 17.57 -0.73
CA THR A 284 13.41 17.23 -1.15
C THR A 284 14.36 18.43 -1.23
N GLN A 285 13.87 19.62 -0.87
CA GLN A 285 14.67 20.84 -0.74
C GLN A 285 15.38 20.86 0.61
#